data_AF-A0A932MI73-F1
#
_entry.id   AF-A0A932MI73-F1
#
_cell.length_a   1.000
_cell.length_b   1.000
_cell.length_c   1.000
_cell.angle_alpha   90.00
_cell.angle_beta   90.00
_cell.angle_gamma   90.00
#
_symmetry.space_group_name_H-M   'P 1'
#
loop_
_entity.id
_entity.type
_entity.pdbx_description
1 polymer ?
#
loop_
_entity_poly.entity_id
_entity_poly.type
_entity_poly.pdbx_seq_one_letter_code
_entity_poly.pdbx_strand_id
1 'polypeptide(L)'
;MKWSVPDRWTKQGERPMRVVTYTIPAAEGDSEPGECAVFYFGGGQGGDIDMNIQRWGSQFENAGEAQKSSSQVNGMNVTRVEIAGTYLAPGGPMMESQGKKENHRLLGAIVEGPEGTVFFKFTGPAKIIDAAKGEFDAMLGSIAK
;
A
#
# COMPACT_ATOMS: atom_id res chain seq x y z
N MET A 1 4.78 -14.26 -8.85
CA MET A 1 3.84 -14.08 -7.72
C MET A 1 2.44 -13.79 -8.21
N LYS A 2 1.44 -14.41 -7.59
CA LYS A 2 0.00 -14.23 -7.85
C LYS A 2 -0.73 -14.00 -6.52
N TRP A 3 -1.86 -13.31 -6.55
CA TRP A 3 -2.72 -13.10 -5.38
C TRP A 3 -4.19 -13.02 -5.81
N SER A 4 -5.09 -13.31 -4.86
CA SER A 4 -6.52 -13.12 -5.03
C SER A 4 -6.90 -11.67 -4.73
N VAL A 5 -7.81 -11.11 -5.52
CA VAL A 5 -8.29 -9.74 -5.35
C VAL A 5 -9.65 -9.79 -4.65
N PRO A 6 -9.86 -9.02 -3.56
CA PRO A 6 -11.16 -8.97 -2.89
C PRO A 6 -12.24 -8.42 -3.83
N ASP A 7 -13.46 -8.95 -3.73
CA ASP A 7 -14.54 -8.71 -4.71
C ASP A 7 -14.88 -7.22 -4.91
N ARG A 8 -14.80 -6.40 -3.85
CA ARG A 8 -15.09 -4.97 -3.95
C ARG A 8 -13.97 -4.14 -4.60
N TRP A 9 -12.81 -4.72 -4.89
CA TRP A 9 -11.63 -3.99 -5.37
C TRP A 9 -11.63 -3.96 -6.89
N THR A 10 -11.70 -2.75 -7.46
CA THR A 10 -11.75 -2.59 -8.91
C THR A 10 -10.36 -2.33 -9.48
N LYS A 11 -9.88 -3.23 -10.34
CA LYS A 11 -8.64 -3.03 -11.10
C LYS A 11 -8.79 -1.81 -12.03
N GLN A 12 -7.83 -0.90 -11.96
CA GLN A 12 -7.73 0.28 -12.82
C GLN A 12 -6.90 -0.01 -14.07
N GLY A 13 -6.96 0.92 -15.04
CA GLY A 13 -6.09 0.91 -16.21
C GLY A 13 -4.61 1.05 -15.85
N GLU A 14 -3.75 0.85 -16.85
CA GLU A 14 -2.30 0.91 -16.67
C GLU A 14 -1.84 2.30 -16.19
N ARG A 15 -0.85 2.30 -15.29
CA ARG A 15 -0.19 3.50 -14.78
C ARG A 15 1.32 3.29 -14.80
N PRO A 16 2.11 4.33 -15.14
CA PRO A 16 3.56 4.20 -15.19
C PRO A 16 4.14 3.64 -13.89
N MET A 17 5.11 2.73 -14.02
CA MET A 17 5.84 2.11 -12.90
C MET A 17 4.98 1.28 -11.94
N ARG A 18 3.71 0.96 -12.27
CA ARG A 18 2.84 0.12 -11.43
C ARG A 18 2.49 -1.17 -12.16
N VAL A 19 2.51 -2.29 -11.44
CA VAL A 19 2.01 -3.58 -11.95
C VAL A 19 0.48 -3.54 -12.06
N VAL A 20 -0.16 -2.99 -11.03
CA VAL A 20 -1.61 -2.81 -10.97
C VAL A 20 -1.96 -1.73 -9.96
N THR A 21 -3.09 -1.06 -10.19
CA THR A 21 -3.74 -0.20 -9.19
C THR A 21 -5.15 -0.71 -8.97
N TYR A 22 -5.56 -0.83 -7.72
CA TYR A 22 -6.92 -1.15 -7.33
C TYR A 22 -7.57 0.06 -6.66
N THR A 23 -8.84 0.28 -6.97
CA THR A 23 -9.69 1.24 -6.27
C THR A 23 -10.64 0.51 -5.34
N ILE A 24 -10.72 0.98 -4.10
CA ILE A 24 -11.63 0.47 -3.09
C ILE A 24 -12.74 1.52 -2.94
N PRO A 25 -14.03 1.14 -3.10
CA PRO A 25 -15.12 2.11 -3.10
C PRO A 25 -15.16 2.92 -1.80
N ALA A 26 -15.60 4.18 -1.92
CA ALA A 26 -15.87 5.02 -0.77
C ALA A 26 -16.94 4.38 0.12
N ALA A 27 -16.78 4.49 1.45
CA ALA A 27 -17.89 4.16 2.35
C ALA A 27 -18.94 5.28 2.28
N GLU A 28 -20.18 4.97 2.68
CA GLU A 28 -21.24 5.97 2.74
C GLU A 28 -20.81 7.17 3.61
N GLY A 29 -20.89 8.38 3.03
CA GLY A 29 -20.46 9.63 3.66
C GLY A 29 -18.98 10.00 3.47
N ASP A 30 -18.15 9.16 2.85
CA ASP A 30 -16.78 9.52 2.49
C ASP A 30 -16.72 10.15 1.09
N SER A 31 -15.87 11.18 0.92
CA SER A 31 -15.76 11.94 -0.32
C SER A 31 -14.79 11.32 -1.34
N GLU A 32 -13.95 10.36 -0.95
CA GLU A 32 -12.94 9.78 -1.82
C GLU A 32 -12.74 8.28 -1.61
N PRO A 33 -12.40 7.52 -2.67
CA PRO A 33 -12.11 6.10 -2.58
C PRO A 33 -10.70 5.84 -2.02
N GLY A 34 -10.44 4.60 -1.61
CA GLY A 34 -9.08 4.13 -1.33
C GLY A 34 -8.35 3.67 -2.60
N GLU A 35 -7.02 3.77 -2.62
CA GLU A 35 -6.17 3.31 -3.72
C GLU A 35 -5.10 2.33 -3.21
N CYS A 36 -5.05 1.11 -3.78
CA CYS A 36 -3.94 0.18 -3.57
C CYS A 36 -3.09 0.07 -4.82
N ALA A 37 -1.90 0.66 -4.79
CA ALA A 37 -0.90 0.57 -5.84
C ALA A 37 0.05 -0.60 -5.58
N VAL A 38 0.29 -1.43 -6.58
CA VAL A 38 1.21 -2.56 -6.52
C VAL A 38 2.40 -2.32 -7.45
N PHE A 39 3.60 -2.49 -6.90
CA PHE A 39 4.87 -2.29 -7.59
C PHE A 39 5.66 -3.60 -7.56
N TYR A 40 6.42 -3.87 -8.61
CA TYR A 40 7.34 -5.01 -8.66
C TYR A 40 8.74 -4.51 -8.94
N PHE A 41 9.69 -5.02 -8.17
CA PHE A 41 11.10 -4.76 -8.28
C PHE A 41 11.80 -6.10 -8.45
N GLY A 42 12.52 -6.30 -9.56
CA GLY A 42 13.24 -7.56 -9.81
C GLY A 42 14.36 -7.81 -8.78
N GLY A 43 14.99 -8.98 -8.84
CA GLY A 43 16.10 -9.33 -7.95
C GLY A 43 17.17 -8.24 -7.84
N GLY A 44 17.46 -7.81 -6.61
CA GLY A 44 18.41 -6.72 -6.32
C GLY A 44 17.89 -5.30 -6.55
N GLN A 45 16.64 -5.12 -7.00
CA GLN A 45 15.97 -3.82 -7.10
C GLN A 45 15.12 -3.54 -5.84
N GLY A 46 14.46 -2.37 -5.78
CA GLY A 46 13.53 -2.01 -4.70
C GLY A 46 14.19 -1.37 -3.47
N GLY A 47 15.47 -1.64 -3.24
CA GLY A 47 16.27 -1.03 -2.17
C GLY A 47 15.90 -1.55 -0.78
N ASP A 48 16.43 -0.88 0.24
CA ASP A 48 16.25 -1.26 1.64
C ASP A 48 14.81 -1.11 2.14
N ILE A 49 14.33 -2.07 2.93
CA ILE A 49 12.96 -2.13 3.44
C ILE A 49 12.67 -0.97 4.40
N ASP A 50 13.59 -0.67 5.31
CA ASP A 50 13.39 0.38 6.31
C ASP A 50 13.44 1.77 5.68
N MET A 51 14.33 2.00 4.71
CA MET A 51 14.35 3.25 3.93
C MET A 51 13.05 3.44 3.15
N ASN A 52 12.46 2.36 2.62
CA ASN A 52 11.16 2.41 1.96
C ASN A 52 10.04 2.80 2.92
N ILE A 53 10.02 2.21 4.12
CA ILE A 53 9.02 2.53 5.14
C ILE A 53 9.19 3.98 5.63
N GLN A 54 10.42 4.44 5.85
CA GLN A 54 10.71 5.83 6.18
C GLN A 54 10.19 6.79 5.10
N ARG A 55 10.40 6.45 3.82
CA ARG A 55 9.87 7.23 2.69
C ARG A 55 8.34 7.22 2.62
N TRP A 56 7.67 6.14 3.02
CA TRP A 56 6.21 6.14 3.13
C TRP A 56 5.75 6.99 4.30
N GLY A 57 6.44 6.93 5.44
CA GLY A 57 6.17 7.77 6.61
C GLY A 57 6.36 9.26 6.34
N SER A 58 7.37 9.65 5.55
CA SER A 58 7.60 11.05 5.19
C SER A 58 6.50 11.65 4.30
N GLN A 59 5.55 10.84 3.84
CA GLN A 59 4.36 11.32 3.12
C GLN A 59 3.20 11.61 4.08
N PHE A 60 3.42 11.56 5.39
CA PHE A 60 2.41 11.88 6.38
C PHE A 60 2.94 12.96 7.34
N GLU A 61 2.14 14.01 7.53
CA GLU A 61 2.30 14.97 8.61
C GLU A 61 1.44 14.55 9.82
N ASN A 62 1.84 15.01 11.01
CA ASN A 62 1.14 14.71 12.27
C ASN A 62 0.90 13.20 12.49
N ALA A 63 1.76 12.37 11.91
CA ALA A 63 1.69 10.93 12.06
C ALA A 63 2.34 10.49 13.37
N GLY A 64 1.72 9.49 14.00
CA GLY A 64 2.40 8.71 15.03
C GLY A 64 3.50 7.84 14.43
N GLU A 65 4.22 7.11 15.28
CA GLU A 65 5.21 6.15 14.82
C GLU A 65 4.57 5.07 13.93
N ALA A 66 5.22 4.77 12.81
CA ALA A 66 4.78 3.75 11.88
C ALA A 66 4.77 2.37 12.56
N GLN A 67 3.62 1.71 12.55
CA GLN A 67 3.46 0.40 13.18
C GLN A 67 3.95 -0.69 12.23
N LYS A 68 5.07 -1.33 12.56
CA LYS A 68 5.71 -2.37 11.74
C LYS A 68 5.44 -3.76 12.29
N SER A 69 5.25 -4.74 11.42
CA SER A 69 5.24 -6.15 11.79
C SER A 69 5.82 -7.01 10.67
N SER A 70 6.38 -8.16 11.04
CA SER A 70 6.94 -9.13 10.11
C SER A 70 6.23 -10.46 10.24
N SER A 71 6.01 -11.12 9.10
CA SER A 71 5.35 -12.42 9.00
C SER A 71 5.87 -13.16 7.78
N GLN A 72 5.38 -14.37 7.54
CA GLN A 72 5.65 -15.12 6.31
C GLN A 72 4.35 -15.62 5.69
N VAL A 73 4.32 -15.64 4.36
CA VAL A 73 3.25 -16.26 3.56
C VAL A 73 3.91 -17.15 2.52
N ASN A 74 3.59 -18.45 2.53
CA ASN A 74 4.11 -19.43 1.58
C ASN A 74 5.65 -19.41 1.43
N GLY A 75 6.35 -19.19 2.56
CA GLY A 75 7.81 -19.12 2.64
C GLY A 75 8.42 -17.81 2.11
N MET A 76 7.61 -16.78 1.86
CA MET A 76 8.06 -15.43 1.51
C MET A 76 7.90 -14.52 2.72
N ASN A 77 8.92 -13.71 3.01
CA ASN A 77 8.86 -12.72 4.07
C ASN A 77 7.90 -11.59 3.69
N VAL A 78 7.10 -11.17 4.64
CA VAL A 78 6.17 -10.05 4.52
C VAL A 78 6.43 -9.07 5.63
N THR A 79 6.91 -7.88 5.27
CA THR A 79 7.00 -6.74 6.18
C THR A 79 5.79 -5.84 5.97
N ARG A 80 4.96 -5.71 7.00
CA ARG A 80 3.78 -4.85 7.01
C ARG A 80 4.07 -3.55 7.74
N VAL A 81 3.46 -2.47 7.28
CA VAL A 81 3.47 -1.18 7.97
C VAL A 81 2.10 -0.53 7.94
N GLU A 82 1.73 0.11 9.05
CA GLU A 82 0.58 0.99 9.14
C GLU A 82 1.00 2.40 9.58
N ILE A 83 0.48 3.41 8.88
CA ILE A 83 0.76 4.83 9.15
C ILE A 83 -0.57 5.57 9.12
N ALA A 84 -0.81 6.44 10.09
CA ALA A 84 -2.01 7.26 10.18
C ALA A 84 -1.61 8.73 10.37
N GLY A 85 -2.25 9.64 9.65
CA GLY A 85 -1.96 11.07 9.75
C GLY A 85 -2.56 11.87 8.59
N THR A 86 -2.01 13.06 8.36
CA THR A 86 -2.35 13.90 7.22
C THR A 86 -1.50 13.50 6.03
N TYR A 87 -2.11 12.88 5.02
CA TYR A 87 -1.41 12.37 3.84
C TYR A 87 -1.05 13.50 2.87
N LEU A 88 0.23 13.62 2.57
CA LEU A 88 0.82 14.47 1.55
C LEU A 88 0.86 13.69 0.24
N ALA A 89 -0.28 13.65 -0.47
CA ALA A 89 -0.44 12.84 -1.67
C ALA A 89 0.64 13.19 -2.71
N PRO A 90 1.66 12.34 -2.94
CA PRO A 90 2.76 12.67 -3.83
C PRO A 90 2.30 12.51 -5.28
N GLY A 91 2.68 13.46 -6.12
CA GLY A 91 2.39 13.42 -7.55
C GLY A 91 3.40 14.20 -8.37
N GLY A 92 3.24 14.12 -9.69
CA GLY A 92 4.15 14.75 -10.65
C GLY A 92 5.54 14.08 -10.74
N PRO A 93 6.39 14.54 -11.67
CA PRO A 93 7.73 13.98 -11.89
C PRO A 93 8.66 14.10 -10.66
N MET A 94 8.43 15.13 -9.84
CA MET A 94 9.23 15.44 -8.65
C MET A 94 8.66 14.80 -7.37
N MET A 95 7.56 14.05 -7.45
CA MET A 95 6.89 13.42 -6.31
C MET A 95 6.49 14.42 -5.21
N GLU A 96 6.15 15.65 -5.60
CA GLU A 96 5.74 16.73 -4.70
C GLU A 96 4.30 16.54 -4.22
N SER A 97 4.00 17.05 -3.03
CA SER A 97 2.65 16.98 -2.47
C SER A 97 1.67 17.73 -3.36
N GLN A 98 0.61 17.04 -3.80
CA GLN A 98 -0.50 17.59 -4.59
C GLN A 98 -1.65 18.11 -3.71
N GLY A 99 -1.47 18.08 -2.39
CA GLY A 99 -2.48 18.48 -1.42
C GLY A 99 -2.39 17.70 -0.13
N LYS A 100 -3.00 18.24 0.92
CA LYS A 100 -3.10 17.60 2.23
C LYS A 100 -4.44 16.87 2.32
N LYS A 101 -4.40 15.59 2.69
CA LYS A 101 -5.59 14.79 2.97
C LYS A 101 -5.58 14.37 4.43
N GLU A 102 -6.41 15.03 5.24
CA GLU A 102 -6.52 14.74 6.66
C GLU A 102 -7.15 13.36 6.91
N ASN A 103 -6.94 12.83 8.11
CA ASN A 103 -7.53 11.55 8.56
C ASN A 103 -7.33 10.40 7.56
N HIS A 104 -6.12 10.31 7.00
CA HIS A 104 -5.74 9.25 6.07
C HIS A 104 -4.90 8.20 6.76
N ARG A 105 -4.92 7.00 6.19
CA ARG A 105 -4.04 5.90 6.57
C ARG A 105 -3.36 5.28 5.37
N LEU A 106 -2.22 4.67 5.62
CA LEU A 106 -1.52 3.77 4.72
C LEU A 106 -1.42 2.38 5.35
N LEU A 107 -1.84 1.36 4.62
CA LEU A 107 -1.45 -0.03 4.85
C LEU A 107 -0.44 -0.42 3.77
N GLY A 108 0.79 -0.65 4.19
CA GLY A 108 1.90 -1.06 3.35
C GLY A 108 2.24 -2.53 3.58
N ALA A 109 2.63 -3.23 2.52
CA ALA A 109 3.27 -4.53 2.63
C ALA A 109 4.40 -4.65 1.61
N ILE A 110 5.53 -5.20 2.06
CA ILE A 110 6.70 -5.51 1.25
C ILE A 110 6.86 -7.03 1.30
N VAL A 111 6.73 -7.69 0.15
CA VAL A 111 6.74 -9.14 0.02
C VAL A 111 7.95 -9.57 -0.78
N GLU A 112 8.89 -10.24 -0.12
CA GLU A 112 10.15 -10.70 -0.70
C GLU A 112 9.93 -12.06 -1.36
N GLY A 113 9.73 -12.02 -2.69
CA GLY A 113 9.58 -13.22 -3.50
C GLY A 113 10.90 -13.72 -4.11
N PRO A 114 10.90 -14.92 -4.71
CA PRO A 114 12.12 -15.54 -5.24
C PRO A 114 12.73 -14.79 -6.44
N GLU A 115 11.92 -14.07 -7.22
CA GLU A 115 12.37 -13.36 -8.43
C GLU A 115 12.48 -11.84 -8.22
N GLY A 116 12.02 -11.35 -7.08
CA GLY A 116 11.92 -9.93 -6.79
C GLY A 116 10.92 -9.62 -5.68
N THR A 117 10.85 -8.35 -5.31
CA THR A 117 10.05 -7.85 -4.20
C THR A 117 8.82 -7.13 -4.74
N VAL A 118 7.65 -7.42 -4.15
CA VAL A 118 6.39 -6.73 -4.48
C VAL A 118 6.00 -5.81 -3.34
N PHE A 119 5.73 -4.55 -3.66
CA PHE A 119 5.23 -3.59 -2.69
C PHE A 119 3.75 -3.36 -2.95
N PHE A 120 2.94 -3.55 -1.91
CA PHE A 120 1.55 -3.14 -1.87
C PHE A 120 1.46 -1.88 -1.05
N LYS A 121 0.92 -0.82 -1.62
CA LYS A 121 0.73 0.46 -0.95
C LYS A 121 -0.72 0.87 -1.05
N PHE A 122 -1.48 0.62 0.01
CA PHE A 122 -2.89 0.95 0.11
C PHE A 122 -3.07 2.22 0.94
N THR A 123 -3.59 3.29 0.33
CA THR A 123 -3.77 4.60 0.97
C THR A 123 -5.18 5.13 0.74
N GLY A 124 -5.76 5.80 1.73
CA GLY A 124 -7.08 6.43 1.63
C GLY A 124 -7.59 6.94 2.98
N PRO A 125 -8.85 7.41 3.03
CA PRO A 125 -9.52 7.79 4.27
C PRO A 125 -9.44 6.67 5.32
N ALA A 126 -9.18 7.05 6.57
CA ALA A 126 -9.03 6.10 7.67
C ALA A 126 -10.19 5.10 7.76
N LYS A 127 -11.43 5.57 7.60
CA LYS A 127 -12.64 4.74 7.63
C LYS A 127 -12.63 3.64 6.57
N ILE A 128 -12.21 3.95 5.34
CA ILE A 128 -12.11 2.99 4.24
C ILE A 128 -10.99 1.98 4.52
N ILE A 129 -9.83 2.48 4.96
CA ILE A 129 -8.67 1.64 5.29
C ILE A 129 -9.03 0.66 6.40
N ASP A 130 -9.64 1.14 7.48
CA ASP A 130 -10.04 0.32 8.63
C ASP A 130 -11.08 -0.74 8.20
N ALA A 131 -12.06 -0.37 7.37
CA ALA A 131 -13.08 -1.30 6.86
C ALA A 131 -12.55 -2.30 5.81
N ALA A 132 -11.45 -1.99 5.12
CA ALA A 132 -10.83 -2.85 4.11
C ALA A 132 -9.59 -3.60 4.63
N LYS A 133 -9.17 -3.37 5.88
CA LYS A 133 -7.99 -4.00 6.48
C LYS A 133 -8.03 -5.53 6.39
N GLY A 134 -9.15 -6.15 6.77
CA GLY A 134 -9.30 -7.61 6.69
C GLY A 134 -9.20 -8.16 5.26
N GLU A 135 -9.61 -7.39 4.26
CA GLU A 135 -9.50 -7.79 2.84
C GLU A 135 -8.09 -7.66 2.32
N PHE A 136 -7.39 -6.60 2.71
CA PHE A 136 -5.98 -6.44 2.43
C PHE A 136 -5.18 -7.60 3.03
N ASP A 137 -5.51 -8.00 4.26
CA ASP A 137 -4.88 -9.13 4.94
C ASP A 137 -5.16 -10.46 4.22
N ALA A 138 -6.39 -10.66 3.75
CA ALA A 138 -6.76 -11.83 2.95
C ALA A 138 -6.02 -11.85 1.59
N MET A 139 -5.90 -10.70 0.92
CA MET A 139 -5.12 -10.57 -0.31
C MET A 139 -3.67 -10.99 -0.05
N LEU A 140 -3.02 -10.44 0.99
CA LEU A 140 -1.64 -10.78 1.35
C LEU A 140 -1.48 -12.27 1.71
N GLY A 141 -2.43 -12.84 2.47
CA GLY A 141 -2.44 -14.25 2.83
C GLY A 141 -2.61 -15.21 1.64
N SER A 142 -3.16 -14.72 0.52
CA SER A 142 -3.35 -15.50 -0.70
C SER A 142 -2.12 -15.51 -1.63
N ILE A 143 -1.06 -14.78 -1.29
CA ILE A 143 0.11 -14.62 -2.17
C ILE A 143 0.79 -15.97 -2.38
N ALA A 144 0.92 -16.38 -3.64
CA ALA A 144 1.64 -17.58 -4.06
C ALA A 144 2.69 -17.24 -5.12
N LYS A 145 3.63 -18.17 -5.33
CA LYS A 145 4.69 -18.06 -6.34
C LYS A 145 4.10 -17.91 -7.75
#